data_AF-A0A7R8ZWE5-F1
#
_entry.id   AF-A0A7R8ZWE5-F1
#
_cell.length_a   1.000
_cell.length_b   1.000
_cell.length_c   1.000
_cell.angle_alpha   90.00
_cell.angle_beta   90.00
_cell.angle_gamma   90.00
#
_symmetry.space_group_name_H-M   'P 1'
#
loop_
_entity.id
_entity.type
_entity.pdbx_description
1 polymer ?
#
loop_
_entity_poly.entity_id
_entity_poly.type
_entity_poly.pdbx_seq_one_letter_code
_entity_poly.pdbx_strand_id
1 'polypeptide(L)'
;VDADKEIEKAAGMSVQDIFEQFGEEAFRSGEKKVIKRLMNEGQKILATGGGAFMNEEIRADIAEGGVSVWLNADLDILMKRVQRRADRPLLKTEDPEATMRALLEERNPIYALSDVQIESRTVSRDVIAGEVVDLLAENLPDIAKERDWG
;
A
#
# COMPACT_ATOMS: atom_id res chain seq x y z
N VAL A 1 -4.46 5.21 9.57
CA VAL A 1 -5.75 4.87 8.91
C VAL A 1 -5.50 3.81 7.84
N ASP A 2 -6.53 3.06 7.48
CA ASP A 2 -6.45 1.97 6.49
C ASP A 2 -7.32 2.34 5.29
N ALA A 3 -6.73 2.41 4.10
CA ALA A 3 -7.41 2.87 2.89
C ALA A 3 -8.60 1.96 2.54
N ASP A 4 -8.45 0.64 2.67
CA ASP A 4 -9.51 -0.32 2.34
C ASP A 4 -10.74 -0.04 3.23
N LYS A 5 -10.53 0.17 4.54
CA LYS A 5 -11.63 0.50 5.47
C LYS A 5 -12.31 1.83 5.16
N GLU A 6 -11.53 2.83 4.74
CA GLU A 6 -12.07 4.14 4.37
C GLU A 6 -12.84 4.10 3.05
N ILE A 7 -12.45 3.21 2.13
CA ILE A 7 -13.18 2.91 0.90
C ILE A 7 -14.51 2.24 1.23
N GLU A 8 -14.50 1.20 2.08
CA GLU A 8 -15.72 0.51 2.51
C GLU A 8 -16.70 1.47 3.19
N LYS A 9 -16.20 2.32 4.08
CA LYS A 9 -16.99 3.35 4.75
C LYS A 9 -17.59 4.35 3.76
N ALA A 10 -16.85 4.75 2.73
CA ALA A 10 -17.34 5.68 1.72
C ALA A 10 -18.35 5.03 0.76
N ALA A 11 -18.18 3.74 0.45
CA ALA A 11 -19.05 2.98 -0.44
C ALA A 11 -20.29 2.40 0.26
N GLY A 12 -20.25 2.25 1.58
CA GLY A 12 -21.31 1.61 2.36
C GLY A 12 -21.40 0.08 2.16
N MET A 13 -20.33 -0.55 1.65
CA MET A 13 -20.26 -1.98 1.36
C MET A 13 -18.81 -2.47 1.42
N SER A 14 -18.61 -3.79 1.46
CA SER A 14 -17.26 -4.37 1.56
C SER A 14 -16.46 -4.21 0.27
N VAL A 15 -15.12 -4.28 0.35
CA VAL A 15 -14.29 -4.31 -0.86
C VAL A 15 -14.68 -5.47 -1.78
N GLN A 16 -14.99 -6.64 -1.20
CA GLN A 16 -15.46 -7.79 -1.96
C GLN A 16 -16.73 -7.46 -2.77
N ASP A 17 -17.73 -6.82 -2.15
CA ASP A 17 -18.97 -6.44 -2.83
C ASP A 17 -18.71 -5.43 -3.96
N ILE A 18 -17.78 -4.50 -3.77
CA ILE A 18 -17.40 -3.53 -4.81
C ILE A 18 -16.82 -4.25 -6.02
N PHE A 19 -15.90 -5.19 -5.80
CA PHE A 19 -15.30 -5.99 -6.88
C PHE A 19 -16.35 -6.85 -7.60
N GLU A 20 -17.27 -7.47 -6.86
CA GLU A 20 -18.30 -8.34 -7.44
C GLU A 20 -19.36 -7.55 -8.23
N GLN A 21 -19.77 -6.38 -7.75
CA GLN A 21 -20.85 -5.59 -8.37
C GLN A 21 -20.36 -4.61 -9.44
N PHE A 22 -19.19 -4.01 -9.26
CA PHE A 22 -18.70 -2.90 -10.09
C PHE A 22 -17.36 -3.17 -10.76
N GLY A 23 -16.69 -4.27 -10.40
CA GLY A 23 -15.38 -4.64 -10.94
C GLY A 23 -14.22 -3.83 -10.36
N GLU A 24 -13.01 -4.25 -10.74
CA GLU A 24 -11.77 -3.64 -10.25
C GLU A 24 -11.62 -2.17 -10.67
N GLU A 25 -12.01 -1.80 -11.88
CA GLU A 25 -11.87 -0.42 -12.37
C GLU A 25 -12.62 0.58 -11.48
N ALA A 26 -13.84 0.25 -11.07
CA ALA A 26 -14.62 1.07 -10.17
C ALA A 26 -13.98 1.15 -8.77
N PHE A 27 -13.47 0.03 -8.25
CA PHE A 27 -12.72 0.00 -7.00
C PHE A 27 -11.49 0.93 -7.07
N ARG A 28 -10.69 0.85 -8.14
CA ARG A 28 -9.49 1.68 -8.33
C ARG A 28 -9.82 3.17 -8.42
N SER A 29 -10.90 3.51 -9.13
CA SER A 29 -11.40 4.90 -9.21
C SER A 29 -11.83 5.42 -7.83
N GLY A 30 -12.49 4.60 -7.02
CA GLY A 30 -12.85 4.91 -5.64
C GLY A 30 -11.63 5.05 -4.72
N GLU A 31 -10.69 4.10 -4.79
CA GLU A 31 -9.44 4.05 -4.03
C GLU A 31 -8.66 5.36 -4.18
N LYS A 32 -8.48 5.82 -5.43
CA LYS A 32 -7.80 7.09 -5.74
C LYS A 32 -8.46 8.29 -5.06
N LYS A 33 -9.80 8.41 -5.16
CA LYS A 33 -10.55 9.53 -4.55
C LYS A 33 -10.42 9.54 -3.03
N VAL A 34 -10.49 8.35 -2.41
CA VAL A 34 -10.38 8.19 -0.96
C VAL A 34 -8.97 8.53 -0.49
N ILE A 35 -7.93 7.99 -1.14
CA ILE A 35 -6.55 8.28 -0.79
C ILE A 35 -6.26 9.77 -0.90
N LYS A 36 -6.65 10.42 -2.01
CA LYS A 36 -6.47 11.86 -2.19
C LYS A 36 -7.17 12.67 -1.10
N ARG A 37 -8.41 12.30 -0.72
CA ARG A 37 -9.10 12.95 0.40
C ARG A 37 -8.32 12.78 1.71
N LEU A 38 -7.93 11.56 2.04
CA LEU A 38 -7.22 11.23 3.29
C LEU A 38 -5.88 11.96 3.42
N MET A 39 -5.17 12.14 2.30
CA MET A 39 -3.94 12.91 2.25
C MET A 39 -4.14 14.40 2.58
N ASN A 40 -5.29 14.96 2.21
CA ASN A 40 -5.63 16.37 2.47
C ASN A 40 -6.20 16.62 3.88
N GLU A 41 -6.43 15.58 4.67
CA GLU A 41 -6.96 15.68 6.03
C GLU A 41 -5.87 15.84 7.11
N GLY A 42 -4.64 16.18 6.71
CA GLY A 42 -3.51 16.43 7.61
C GLY A 42 -2.65 15.19 7.93
N GLN A 43 -1.70 15.37 8.85
CA GLN A 43 -0.66 14.38 9.16
C GLN A 43 -1.25 13.06 9.68
N LYS A 44 -0.93 11.96 9.01
CA LYS A 44 -1.33 10.60 9.41
C LYS A 44 -0.46 9.55 8.74
N ILE A 45 -0.43 8.35 9.34
CA ILE A 45 0.05 7.14 8.67
C ILE A 45 -1.13 6.53 7.92
N LEU A 46 -0.98 6.36 6.61
CA LEU A 46 -1.97 5.73 5.73
C LEU A 46 -1.44 4.39 5.25
N ALA A 47 -2.08 3.30 5.68
CA ALA A 47 -1.85 1.99 5.08
C ALA A 47 -2.67 1.91 3.79
N THR A 48 -2.00 1.69 2.67
CA THR A 48 -2.64 1.61 1.35
C THR A 48 -2.95 0.16 0.97
N GLY A 49 -3.94 -0.02 0.07
CA GLY A 49 -4.17 -1.29 -0.60
C GLY A 49 -3.00 -1.63 -1.53
N GLY A 50 -2.76 -2.92 -1.77
CA GLY A 50 -1.61 -3.37 -2.56
C GLY A 50 -1.58 -2.82 -4.00
N GLY A 51 -2.72 -2.47 -4.59
CA GLY A 51 -2.73 -1.88 -5.94
C GLY A 51 -2.65 -0.34 -5.96
N ALA A 52 -2.78 0.34 -4.82
CA ALA A 52 -2.83 1.79 -4.78
C ALA A 52 -1.56 2.44 -5.37
N PHE A 53 -0.38 1.96 -4.96
CA PHE A 53 0.90 2.51 -5.42
C PHE A 53 1.21 2.20 -6.89
N MET A 54 0.45 1.32 -7.53
CA MET A 54 0.56 1.09 -8.98
C MET A 54 -0.01 2.24 -9.80
N ASN A 55 -0.94 3.02 -9.23
CA ASN A 55 -1.49 4.20 -9.87
C ASN A 55 -0.50 5.37 -9.80
N GLU A 56 -0.12 5.90 -10.96
CA GLU A 56 0.84 7.01 -11.07
C GLU A 56 0.35 8.29 -10.41
N GLU A 57 -0.94 8.61 -10.48
CA GLU A 57 -1.50 9.80 -9.85
C GLU A 57 -1.50 9.69 -8.31
N ILE A 58 -1.74 8.49 -7.76
CA ILE A 58 -1.57 8.26 -6.31
C ILE A 58 -0.10 8.47 -5.92
N ARG A 59 0.86 7.98 -6.71
CA ARG A 59 2.28 8.22 -6.43
C ARG A 59 2.64 9.69 -6.51
N ALA A 60 2.10 10.43 -7.49
CA ALA A 60 2.32 11.86 -7.62
C ALA A 60 1.72 12.63 -6.43
N ASP A 61 0.49 12.31 -6.02
CA ASP A 61 -0.14 12.89 -4.82
C ASP A 61 0.72 12.62 -3.57
N ILE A 62 1.25 11.39 -3.41
CA ILE A 62 2.21 11.05 -2.35
C ILE A 62 3.47 11.91 -2.45
N ALA A 63 4.08 12.02 -3.62
CA ALA A 63 5.29 12.80 -3.82
C ALA A 63 5.11 14.29 -3.46
N GLU A 64 3.92 14.84 -3.67
CA GLU A 64 3.61 16.25 -3.34
C GLU A 64 3.57 16.51 -1.84
N GLY A 65 3.05 15.57 -1.03
CA GLY A 65 2.69 15.86 0.37
C GLY A 65 2.95 14.78 1.41
N GLY A 66 3.63 13.68 1.07
CA GLY A 66 3.88 12.59 2.02
C GLY A 66 5.06 11.70 1.65
N VAL A 67 5.51 10.85 2.58
CA VAL A 67 6.62 9.93 2.34
C VAL A 67 6.08 8.52 2.12
N SER A 68 6.50 7.88 1.04
CA SER A 68 6.14 6.49 0.73
C SER A 68 7.12 5.52 1.39
N VAL A 69 6.57 4.49 2.06
CA VAL A 69 7.34 3.43 2.71
C VAL A 69 6.92 2.08 2.16
N TRP A 70 7.84 1.36 1.52
CA TRP A 70 7.61 0.01 1.04
C TRP A 70 8.10 -1.04 2.06
N LEU A 71 7.16 -1.84 2.57
CA LEU A 71 7.45 -3.03 3.37
C LEU A 71 7.68 -4.22 2.43
N ASN A 72 8.90 -4.38 1.92
CA ASN A 72 9.29 -5.45 1.02
C ASN A 72 9.37 -6.79 1.77
N ALA A 73 8.69 -7.83 1.30
CA ALA A 73 8.73 -9.15 1.94
C ALA A 73 8.77 -10.24 0.88
N ASP A 74 9.53 -11.29 1.17
CA ASP A 74 9.63 -12.45 0.29
C ASP A 74 8.29 -13.18 0.12
N LEU A 75 8.15 -13.84 -1.04
CA LEU A 75 6.96 -14.61 -1.40
C LEU A 75 6.51 -15.56 -0.28
N ASP A 76 7.43 -16.31 0.33
CA ASP A 76 7.12 -17.25 1.42
C ASP A 76 6.48 -16.57 2.63
N ILE A 77 6.95 -15.37 2.97
CA ILE A 77 6.41 -14.58 4.09
C ILE A 77 5.02 -14.06 3.73
N LEU A 78 4.85 -13.54 2.50
CA LEU A 78 3.57 -13.04 2.01
C LEU A 78 2.51 -14.14 1.96
N MET A 79 2.85 -15.32 1.44
CA MET A 79 1.94 -16.47 1.38
C MET A 79 1.49 -16.90 2.77
N LYS A 80 2.42 -17.03 3.74
CA LYS A 80 2.08 -17.35 5.15
C LYS A 80 1.14 -16.32 5.78
N ARG A 81 1.26 -15.04 5.42
CA ARG A 81 0.41 -13.95 5.95
C ARG A 81 -0.96 -13.94 5.30
N VAL A 82 -1.03 -14.15 3.99
CA VAL A 82 -2.30 -14.21 3.24
C VAL A 82 -3.13 -15.40 3.68
N GLN A 83 -2.54 -16.58 3.88
CA GLN A 83 -3.29 -17.77 4.33
C GLN A 83 -4.04 -17.56 5.65
N ARG A 84 -3.61 -16.60 6.48
CA ARG A 84 -4.26 -16.24 7.74
C ARG A 84 -5.41 -15.23 7.59
N ARG A 85 -5.64 -14.69 6.38
CA ARG A 85 -6.68 -13.70 6.07
C ARG A 85 -7.50 -14.14 4.85
N ALA A 86 -8.79 -14.38 5.05
CA ALA A 86 -9.68 -14.90 4.01
C ALA A 86 -10.07 -13.88 2.92
N ASP A 87 -9.80 -12.59 3.12
CA ASP A 87 -10.37 -11.52 2.31
C ASP A 87 -9.35 -10.88 1.35
N ARG A 88 -8.96 -11.65 0.32
CA ARG A 88 -8.08 -11.19 -0.77
C ARG A 88 -8.66 -11.59 -2.12
N PRO A 89 -9.54 -10.76 -2.73
CA PRO A 89 -10.22 -11.09 -3.99
C PRO A 89 -9.28 -11.53 -5.12
N LEU A 90 -8.14 -10.87 -5.28
CA LEU A 90 -7.13 -11.19 -6.30
C LEU A 90 -6.45 -12.55 -6.13
N LEU A 91 -6.54 -13.18 -4.95
CA LEU A 91 -5.91 -14.47 -4.65
C LEU A 91 -6.92 -15.62 -4.56
N LYS A 92 -8.20 -15.36 -4.91
CA LYS A 92 -9.24 -16.39 -5.05
C LYS A 92 -9.12 -17.08 -6.42
N THR A 93 -7.95 -17.65 -6.70
CA THR A 93 -7.62 -18.35 -7.96
C THR A 93 -7.27 -19.81 -7.68
N GLU A 94 -7.16 -20.64 -8.74
CA GLU A 94 -6.76 -22.05 -8.59
C GLU A 94 -5.35 -22.21 -8.00
N ASP A 95 -4.44 -21.29 -8.32
CA ASP A 95 -3.08 -21.24 -7.79
C ASP A 95 -2.76 -19.84 -7.22
N PRO A 96 -3.06 -19.60 -5.92
CA PRO A 96 -2.78 -18.33 -5.26
C PRO A 96 -1.29 -17.99 -5.18
N GLU A 97 -0.39 -18.98 -5.15
CA GLU A 97 1.05 -18.74 -5.09
C GLU A 97 1.57 -18.23 -6.44
N ALA A 98 1.20 -18.89 -7.54
CA ALA A 98 1.52 -18.41 -8.88
C ALA A 98 0.95 -17.01 -9.13
N THR A 99 -0.27 -16.76 -8.66
CA THR A 99 -0.90 -15.42 -8.73
C THR A 99 -0.11 -14.39 -7.95
N MET A 100 0.29 -14.68 -6.70
CA MET A 100 1.13 -13.79 -5.90
C MET A 100 2.47 -13.53 -6.57
N ARG A 101 3.11 -14.55 -7.14
CA ARG A 101 4.40 -14.42 -7.82
C ARG A 101 4.30 -13.47 -9.02
N ALA A 102 3.28 -13.63 -9.86
CA ALA A 102 3.02 -12.73 -10.99
C ALA A 102 2.77 -11.28 -10.51
N LEU A 103 2.01 -11.10 -9.43
CA LEU A 103 1.79 -9.78 -8.84
C LEU A 103 3.09 -9.17 -8.32
N LEU A 104 4.00 -9.94 -7.72
CA LEU A 104 5.29 -9.41 -7.27
C LEU A 104 6.18 -9.02 -8.44
N GLU A 105 6.23 -9.84 -9.49
CA GLU A 105 6.99 -9.53 -10.71
C GLU A 105 6.51 -8.22 -11.36
N GLU A 106 5.20 -8.00 -11.40
CA GLU A 106 4.59 -6.78 -11.93
C GLU A 106 4.84 -5.58 -11.01
N ARG A 107 4.67 -5.75 -9.70
CA ARG A 107 4.56 -4.62 -8.76
C ARG A 107 5.88 -4.22 -8.12
N ASN A 108 6.84 -5.13 -7.93
CA ASN A 108 8.11 -4.81 -7.28
C ASN A 108 8.89 -3.68 -7.97
N PRO A 109 9.00 -3.62 -9.32
CA PRO A 109 9.65 -2.50 -9.98
C PRO A 109 9.00 -1.14 -9.68
N ILE A 110 7.68 -1.14 -9.46
CA ILE A 110 6.93 0.08 -9.14
C ILE A 110 7.03 0.41 -7.66
N TYR A 111 6.93 -0.58 -6.77
CA TYR A 111 7.14 -0.38 -5.33
C TYR A 111 8.56 0.11 -5.02
N ALA A 112 9.56 -0.29 -5.80
CA ALA A 112 10.93 0.20 -5.67
C ALA A 112 11.09 1.71 -5.94
N LEU A 113 10.06 2.38 -6.46
CA LEU A 113 10.01 3.85 -6.58
C LEU A 113 9.66 4.54 -5.25
N SER A 114 9.37 3.80 -4.17
CA SER A 114 9.09 4.38 -2.87
C SER A 114 10.31 5.09 -2.28
N ASP A 115 10.07 6.14 -1.51
CA ASP A 115 11.11 6.95 -0.86
C ASP A 115 11.93 6.15 0.15
N VAL A 116 11.28 5.28 0.91
CA VAL A 116 11.93 4.43 1.92
C VAL A 116 11.54 2.97 1.70
N GLN A 117 12.53 2.10 1.73
CA GLN A 117 12.34 0.66 1.58
C GLN A 117 12.85 -0.08 2.82
N ILE A 118 12.10 -1.06 3.27
CA ILE A 118 12.48 -1.91 4.40
C ILE A 118 12.11 -3.35 4.14
N GLU A 119 13.00 -4.26 4.53
CA GLU A 119 12.74 -5.69 4.51
C GLU A 119 11.83 -6.12 5.67
N SER A 120 10.57 -6.41 5.37
CA SER A 120 9.59 -6.96 6.29
C SER A 120 9.81 -8.47 6.49
N ARG A 121 10.64 -8.79 7.47
CA ARG A 121 10.99 -10.15 7.91
C ARG A 121 10.11 -10.72 9.04
N THR A 122 10.45 -11.92 9.51
CA THR A 122 9.71 -12.61 10.61
C THR A 122 10.21 -12.15 11.99
N VAL A 123 9.90 -10.91 12.33
CA VAL A 123 10.15 -10.29 13.65
C VAL A 123 8.87 -9.65 14.19
N SER A 124 8.91 -9.09 15.40
CA SER A 124 7.73 -8.38 15.94
C SER A 124 7.43 -7.13 15.11
N ARG A 125 6.17 -6.70 15.15
CA ARG A 125 5.75 -5.47 14.45
C ARG A 125 6.49 -4.23 14.99
N ASP A 126 6.80 -4.23 16.28
CA ASP A 126 7.49 -3.11 16.94
C ASP A 126 8.94 -2.97 16.43
N VAL A 127 9.60 -4.09 16.12
CA VAL A 127 10.95 -4.05 15.51
C VAL A 127 10.89 -3.39 14.13
N ILE A 128 10.00 -3.85 13.25
CA ILE A 128 9.84 -3.24 11.91
C ILE A 128 9.40 -1.77 12.02
N ALA A 129 8.51 -1.44 12.96
CA ALA A 129 8.08 -0.07 13.16
C ALA A 129 9.22 0.85 13.61
N GLY A 130 10.10 0.37 14.50
CA GLY A 130 11.31 1.09 14.91
C GLY A 130 12.25 1.31 13.74
N GLU A 131 12.55 0.26 12.98
CA GLU A 131 13.41 0.34 11.78
C GLU A 131 12.83 1.33 10.73
N VAL A 132 11.51 1.38 10.55
CA VAL A 132 10.85 2.38 9.69
C VAL A 132 11.05 3.80 10.22
N VAL A 133 10.92 4.02 11.53
CA VAL A 133 11.11 5.34 12.13
C VAL A 133 12.56 5.81 11.96
N ASP A 134 13.52 4.92 12.18
CA ASP A 134 14.95 5.22 12.01
C ASP A 134 15.26 5.59 10.56
N LEU A 135 14.82 4.77 9.60
CA LEU A 135 15.00 5.05 8.17
C LEU A 135 14.31 6.34 7.73
N LEU A 136 13.10 6.63 8.25
CA LEU A 136 12.44 7.89 7.97
C LEU A 136 13.24 9.06 8.52
N ALA A 137 13.75 8.98 9.76
CA ALA A 137 14.56 10.05 10.34
C ALA A 137 15.85 10.31 9.56
N GLU A 138 16.46 9.26 9.01
CA GLU A 138 17.67 9.35 8.17
C GLU A 138 17.39 9.97 6.80
N ASN A 139 16.29 9.59 6.13
CA ASN A 139 16.03 9.98 4.74
C ASN A 139 15.17 11.25 4.60
N LEU A 140 14.36 11.60 5.61
CA LEU A 140 13.43 12.73 5.54
C LEU A 140 14.10 14.08 5.24
N PRO A 141 15.30 14.41 5.76
CA PRO A 141 15.97 15.66 5.42
C PRO A 141 16.27 15.81 3.92
N ASP A 142 16.74 14.73 3.29
CA ASP A 142 17.04 14.74 1.85
C ASP A 142 15.76 14.77 1.03
N ILE A 143 14.74 13.96 1.40
CA ILE A 143 13.42 13.97 0.74
C ILE A 143 12.78 15.36 0.82
N ALA A 144 12.80 15.99 1.99
CA ALA A 144 12.22 17.32 2.19
C ALA A 144 12.95 18.39 1.36
N LYS A 145 14.27 18.27 1.23
CA LYS A 145 15.08 19.16 0.40
C LYS A 145 14.81 18.97 -1.10
N GLU A 146 14.71 17.73 -1.56
CA GLU A 146 14.39 17.41 -2.96
C GLU A 146 13.01 17.93 -3.38
N ARG A 147 12.07 17.95 -2.42
CA ARG A 147 10.67 18.34 -2.65
C ARG A 147 10.32 19.76 -2.22
N ASP A 148 11.32 20.55 -1.80
CA ASP A 148 11.17 21.95 -1.38
C ASP A 148 10.12 22.15 -0.28
N TRP A 149 10.10 21.26 0.72
CA TRP A 149 9.12 21.29 1.81
C TRP A 149 9.39 22.33 2.91
N GLY A 150 10.46 23.13 2.78
CA GLY A 150 10.80 24.21 3.71
C GLY A 150 11.49 23.75 4.97
#